data_AF-A0A093ZKD4-F1
#
_entry.id   AF-A0A093ZKD4-F1
#
_cell.length_a   1.000
_cell.length_b   1.000
_cell.length_c   1.000
_cell.angle_alpha   90.00
_cell.angle_beta   90.00
_cell.angle_gamma   90.00
#
_symmetry.space_group_name_H-M   'P 1'
#
loop_
_entity.id
_entity.type
_entity.pdbx_description
1 polymer ?
#
loop_
_entity_poly.entity_id
_entity_poly.type
_entity_poly.pdbx_seq_one_letter_code
_entity_poly.pdbx_strand_id
1 'polypeptide(L)'
;GKEYTGDENSDDETIQGFMEKHRAVLACFVLSSNISSHLGRIDALRWTPQMEEALRVIETNKSCLTDEAFAFQVRLQLLKQRAAHIREQNETAAAASVTTSVPGLIYLKALREELHRLVSLFPLDLLQRGAFITHAHYVELYINHLTYSISRDSPPLNLSGPGGDSGDLPGFERLKCLWGSVESIKSWLDNFYNIAPADLVGLPFHFWSQMILCITILKYLSVLDDPAWNRQDVRNAVDILATIDCMVQKLDLACVEANLQCDDSLFSLLSKLLVKCRVWADVRLDVASQIQSVDGVAASHSACPAENSQSGSSSSIPDLDQMVWLQTMDLENDNWFEDALNLPVPFS
;
A
#
# COMPACT_ATOMS: atom_id res chain seq x y z
N GLY A 1 45.25 49.24 1.99
CA GLY A 1 44.00 48.72 2.53
C GLY A 1 43.08 48.37 1.39
N LYS A 2 43.02 47.09 1.02
CA LYS A 2 41.91 46.45 0.31
C LYS A 2 41.95 45.01 0.78
N GLU A 3 41.21 44.77 1.86
CA GLU A 3 41.02 43.45 2.46
C GLU A 3 39.93 42.68 1.71
N TYR A 4 40.21 41.39 1.53
CA TYR A 4 39.34 40.22 1.62
C TYR A 4 37.93 40.27 1.00
N THR A 5 37.78 39.59 -0.14
CA THR A 5 36.52 38.99 -0.65
C THR A 5 36.87 37.67 -1.36
N GLY A 6 37.62 36.78 -0.67
CA GLY A 6 38.15 35.54 -1.26
C GLY A 6 37.80 34.25 -0.51
N ASP A 7 37.51 34.31 0.79
CA ASP A 7 37.33 33.10 1.62
C ASP A 7 35.86 32.64 1.75
N GLU A 8 34.86 33.52 1.56
CA GLU A 8 33.45 33.11 1.72
C GLU A 8 32.99 32.09 0.66
N ASN A 9 33.53 32.13 -0.55
CA ASN A 9 33.08 31.25 -1.64
C ASN A 9 33.59 29.80 -1.52
N SER A 10 34.78 29.54 -0.96
CA SER A 10 35.29 28.17 -0.86
C SER A 10 34.66 27.40 0.29
N ASP A 11 34.36 28.09 1.39
CA ASP A 11 33.71 27.49 2.56
C ASP A 11 32.25 27.17 2.26
N ASP A 12 31.55 28.03 1.52
CA ASP A 12 30.15 27.80 1.14
C ASP A 12 30.01 26.65 0.12
N GLU A 13 30.94 26.53 -0.84
CA GLU A 13 30.99 25.40 -1.78
C GLU A 13 31.29 24.07 -1.05
N THR A 14 32.09 24.13 0.03
CA THR A 14 32.40 22.97 0.87
C THR A 14 31.20 22.54 1.73
N ILE A 15 30.46 23.51 2.31
CA ILE A 15 29.24 23.26 3.09
C ILE A 15 28.14 22.72 2.18
N GLN A 16 27.94 23.31 1.00
CA GLN A 16 26.98 22.81 0.03
C GLN A 16 27.31 21.39 -0.41
N GLY A 17 28.59 21.12 -0.76
CA GLY A 17 29.04 19.78 -1.11
C GLY A 17 28.89 18.75 0.01
N PHE A 18 28.99 19.18 1.28
CA PHE A 18 28.71 18.34 2.45
C PHE A 18 27.22 17.99 2.56
N MET A 19 26.33 18.98 2.41
CA MET A 19 24.89 18.78 2.47
C MET A 19 24.38 17.89 1.33
N GLU A 20 24.88 18.09 0.10
CA GLU A 20 24.52 17.27 -1.05
C GLU A 20 24.90 15.81 -0.88
N LYS A 21 26.01 15.50 -0.20
CA LYS A 21 26.38 14.11 0.12
C LYS A 21 25.36 13.45 1.05
N HIS A 22 24.88 14.17 2.06
CA HIS A 22 23.83 13.67 2.95
C HIS A 22 22.52 13.44 2.21
N ARG A 23 22.10 14.40 1.38
CA ARG A 23 20.92 14.26 0.50
C ARG A 23 21.05 13.05 -0.42
N ALA A 24 22.19 12.89 -1.08
CA ALA A 24 22.44 11.79 -2.01
C ALA A 24 22.37 10.43 -1.34
N VAL A 25 23.00 10.24 -0.18
CA VAL A 25 22.97 8.96 0.55
C VAL A 25 21.54 8.60 0.96
N LEU A 26 20.77 9.56 1.47
CA LEU A 26 19.37 9.34 1.86
C LEU A 26 18.47 9.11 0.63
N ALA A 27 18.75 9.77 -0.49
CA ALA A 27 17.99 9.59 -1.74
C ALA A 27 18.25 8.19 -2.31
N CYS A 28 19.49 7.72 -2.30
CA CYS A 28 19.85 6.35 -2.65
C CYS A 28 19.11 5.33 -1.76
N PHE A 29 19.02 5.60 -0.46
CA PHE A 29 18.23 4.78 0.45
C PHE A 29 16.75 4.73 0.02
N VAL A 30 16.11 5.89 -0.18
CA VAL A 30 14.69 5.95 -0.58
C VAL A 30 14.43 5.26 -1.91
N LEU A 31 15.28 5.52 -2.91
CA LEU A 31 15.14 4.92 -4.24
C LEU A 31 15.34 3.41 -4.21
N SER A 32 16.42 2.92 -3.58
CA SER A 32 16.68 1.49 -3.48
C SER A 32 15.58 0.75 -2.72
N SER A 33 15.08 1.34 -1.63
CA SER A 33 13.99 0.77 -0.83
C SER A 33 12.67 0.70 -1.62
N ASN A 34 12.35 1.72 -2.42
CA ASN A 34 11.17 1.70 -3.29
C ASN A 34 11.30 0.68 -4.43
N ILE A 35 12.45 0.65 -5.12
CA ILE A 35 12.69 -0.30 -6.21
C ILE A 35 12.65 -1.74 -5.69
N SER A 36 13.29 -2.02 -4.56
CA SER A 36 13.24 -3.33 -3.91
C SER A 36 11.81 -3.73 -3.53
N SER A 37 11.06 -2.82 -2.89
CA SER A 37 9.69 -3.09 -2.43
C SER A 37 8.71 -3.39 -3.56
N HIS A 38 8.87 -2.73 -4.71
CA HIS A 38 7.86 -2.75 -5.78
C HIS A 38 8.27 -3.59 -6.99
N LEU A 39 9.57 -3.69 -7.28
CA LEU A 39 10.08 -4.47 -8.40
C LEU A 39 10.77 -5.77 -7.96
N GLY A 40 11.22 -5.89 -6.70
CA GLY A 40 11.87 -7.10 -6.19
C GLY A 40 13.21 -7.46 -6.86
N ARG A 41 13.73 -6.59 -7.72
CA ARG A 41 14.92 -6.87 -8.56
C ARG A 41 16.25 -6.63 -7.84
N ILE A 42 16.21 -5.94 -6.70
CA ILE A 42 17.40 -5.58 -5.92
C ILE A 42 17.10 -5.70 -4.43
N ASP A 43 18.15 -5.93 -3.65
CA ASP A 43 18.11 -5.72 -2.21
C ASP A 43 18.14 -4.22 -1.90
N ALA A 44 17.23 -3.78 -1.03
CA ALA A 44 17.24 -2.40 -0.53
C ALA A 44 18.53 -2.11 0.26
N LEU A 45 19.01 -0.86 0.20
CA LEU A 45 20.04 -0.42 1.13
C LEU A 45 19.50 -0.48 2.56
N ARG A 46 20.22 -1.19 3.44
CA ARG A 46 19.86 -1.26 4.86
C ARG A 46 20.09 0.09 5.51
N TRP A 47 19.17 0.48 6.40
CA TRP A 47 19.32 1.68 7.21
C TRP A 47 20.55 1.55 8.12
N THR A 48 21.36 2.60 8.20
CA THR A 48 22.59 2.61 9.02
C THR A 48 22.61 3.78 10.00
N PRO A 49 23.42 3.70 11.09
CA PRO A 49 23.61 4.82 12.00
C PRO A 49 24.13 6.09 11.30
N GLN A 50 24.92 5.94 10.23
CA GLN A 50 25.43 7.05 9.42
C GLN A 50 24.30 7.74 8.64
N MET A 51 23.30 6.98 8.17
CA MET A 51 22.11 7.55 7.55
C MET A 51 21.24 8.29 8.57
N GLU A 52 21.14 7.79 9.82
CA GLU A 52 20.43 8.51 10.89
C GLU A 52 21.11 9.84 11.25
N GLU A 53 22.45 9.87 11.27
CA GLU A 53 23.19 11.13 11.42
C GLU A 53 22.94 12.07 10.24
N ALA A 54 23.01 11.54 9.01
CA ALA A 54 22.71 12.32 7.81
C ALA A 54 21.30 12.93 7.85
N LEU A 55 20.30 12.16 8.27
CA LEU A 55 18.92 12.62 8.39
C LEU A 55 18.79 13.75 9.42
N ARG A 56 19.44 13.62 10.59
CA ARG A 56 19.46 14.68 11.60
C ARG A 56 20.11 15.97 11.10
N VAL A 57 21.18 15.86 10.30
CA VAL A 57 21.81 17.02 9.64
C VAL A 57 20.84 17.70 8.69
N ILE A 58 20.11 16.94 7.85
CA ILE A 58 19.09 17.48 6.93
C ILE A 58 17.93 18.13 7.69
N GLU A 59 17.40 17.49 8.74
CA GLU A 59 16.27 18.00 9.53
C GLU A 59 16.58 19.34 10.24
N THR A 60 17.84 19.49 10.67
CA THR A 60 18.34 20.69 11.34
C THR A 60 18.63 21.82 10.36
N ASN A 61 18.89 21.49 9.09
CA ASN A 61 19.17 22.49 8.08
C ASN A 61 17.90 23.24 7.65
N LYS A 62 17.88 24.56 7.85
CA LYS A 62 16.78 25.43 7.44
C LYS A 62 17.08 26.26 6.18
N SER A 63 18.26 26.09 5.56
CA SER A 63 18.64 26.84 4.36
C SER A 63 17.92 26.35 3.10
N CYS A 64 17.51 25.09 3.06
CA CYS A 64 16.86 24.47 1.92
C CYS A 64 15.41 24.11 2.27
N LEU A 65 14.45 24.75 1.60
CA LEU A 65 13.02 24.58 1.89
C LEU A 65 12.51 23.17 1.58
N THR A 66 13.21 22.39 0.75
CA THR A 66 12.82 21.02 0.40
C THR A 66 13.37 19.97 1.37
N ASP A 67 14.32 20.34 2.23
CA ASP A 67 14.97 19.39 3.16
C ASP A 67 13.97 18.82 4.18
N GLU A 68 13.04 19.63 4.66
CA GLU A 68 12.00 19.19 5.60
C GLU A 68 11.06 18.15 4.97
N ALA A 69 10.62 18.43 3.73
CA ALA A 69 9.78 17.50 2.96
C ALA A 69 10.51 16.20 2.62
N PHE A 70 11.79 16.31 2.27
CA PHE A 70 12.63 15.16 1.99
C PHE A 70 12.89 14.31 3.24
N ALA A 71 13.18 14.93 4.38
CA ALA A 71 13.35 14.24 5.65
C ALA A 71 12.09 13.45 6.04
N PHE A 72 10.90 14.03 5.84
CA PHE A 72 9.64 13.32 6.05
C PHE A 72 9.47 12.11 5.14
N GLN A 73 9.80 12.22 3.85
CA GLN A 73 9.80 11.06 2.94
C GLN A 73 10.75 9.96 3.40
N VAL A 74 11.94 10.31 3.88
CA VAL A 74 12.92 9.35 4.41
C VAL A 74 12.35 8.66 5.65
N ARG A 75 11.74 9.40 6.59
CA ARG A 75 11.11 8.83 7.80
C ARG A 75 9.97 7.86 7.46
N LEU A 76 9.09 8.22 6.52
CA LEU A 76 8.03 7.33 6.03
C LEU A 76 8.60 6.05 5.40
N GLN A 77 9.61 6.19 4.54
CA GLN A 77 10.24 5.04 3.90
C GLN A 77 10.94 4.14 4.93
N LEU A 78 11.57 4.71 5.95
CA LEU A 78 12.19 3.96 7.04
C LEU A 78 11.16 3.16 7.85
N LEU A 79 10.00 3.76 8.16
CA LEU A 79 8.90 3.04 8.83
C LEU A 79 8.44 1.84 8.01
N LYS A 80 8.22 2.04 6.70
CA LYS A 80 7.87 0.96 5.77
C LYS A 80 8.93 -0.15 5.76
N GLN A 81 10.21 0.21 5.64
CA GLN A 81 11.29 -0.78 5.63
C GLN A 81 11.39 -1.56 6.95
N ARG A 82 11.18 -0.89 8.09
CA ARG A 82 11.13 -1.56 9.40
C ARG A 82 9.97 -2.55 9.48
N ALA A 83 8.81 -2.21 8.92
CA ALA A 83 7.70 -3.16 8.80
C ALA A 83 8.04 -4.34 7.87
N ALA A 84 8.66 -4.07 6.71
CA ALA A 84 9.12 -5.11 5.79
C ALA A 84 10.12 -6.09 6.44
N HIS A 85 10.99 -5.60 7.32
CA HIS A 85 11.92 -6.48 8.04
C HIS A 85 11.21 -7.44 9.00
N ILE A 86 10.11 -7.01 9.65
CA ILE A 86 9.29 -7.91 10.48
C ILE A 86 8.65 -9.01 9.63
N ARG A 87 8.21 -8.68 8.41
CA ARG A 87 7.68 -9.66 7.46
C ARG A 87 8.73 -10.74 7.14
N GLU A 88 9.94 -10.34 6.73
CA GLU A 88 11.06 -11.25 6.43
C GLU A 88 11.41 -12.17 7.62
N GLN A 89 11.43 -11.61 8.83
CA GLN A 89 11.66 -12.38 10.06
C GLN A 89 10.53 -13.39 10.32
N ASN A 90 9.28 -13.00 10.10
CA ASN A 90 8.13 -13.87 10.30
C ASN A 90 8.08 -15.01 9.28
N GLU A 91 8.42 -14.75 8.01
CA GLU A 91 8.57 -15.78 6.98
C GLU A 91 9.65 -16.81 7.36
N THR A 92 10.82 -16.32 7.80
CA THR A 92 11.93 -17.18 8.23
C THR A 92 11.53 -18.03 9.44
N ALA A 93 10.79 -17.46 10.39
CA ALA A 93 10.29 -18.16 11.57
C ALA A 93 9.20 -19.19 11.24
N ALA A 94 8.30 -18.88 10.30
CA ALA A 94 7.27 -19.79 9.80
C ALA A 94 7.87 -21.00 9.09
N ALA A 95 8.90 -20.79 8.25
CA ALA A 95 9.67 -21.88 7.63
C ALA A 95 10.37 -22.77 8.67
N ALA A 96 10.74 -22.22 9.82
CA ALA A 96 11.32 -22.94 10.94
C ALA A 96 10.28 -23.56 11.91
N SER A 97 8.97 -23.50 11.60
CA SER A 97 7.85 -24.03 12.42
C SER A 97 7.76 -23.46 13.85
N VAL A 98 8.20 -22.22 14.05
CA VAL A 98 8.02 -21.49 15.31
C VAL A 98 6.64 -20.81 15.31
N THR A 99 5.89 -20.91 16.41
CA THR A 99 4.56 -20.28 16.57
C THR A 99 4.59 -18.77 16.33
N THR A 100 3.48 -18.22 15.83
CA THR A 100 3.20 -16.80 15.59
C THR A 100 3.99 -15.86 16.50
N SER A 101 4.83 -14.99 15.93
CA SER A 101 5.68 -14.11 16.72
C SER A 101 4.86 -12.95 17.33
N VAL A 102 4.31 -13.16 18.53
CA VAL A 102 3.75 -12.10 19.40
C VAL A 102 4.66 -10.85 19.44
N PRO A 103 6.01 -10.96 19.44
CA PRO A 103 6.88 -9.79 19.32
C PRO A 103 6.69 -8.94 18.05
N GLY A 104 6.40 -9.56 16.90
CA GLY A 104 6.20 -8.85 15.63
C GLY A 104 4.95 -7.97 15.63
N LEU A 105 3.83 -8.47 16.16
CA LEU A 105 2.58 -7.70 16.27
C LEU A 105 2.73 -6.47 17.18
N ILE A 106 3.45 -6.62 18.30
CA ILE A 106 3.74 -5.49 19.21
C ILE A 106 4.57 -4.43 18.49
N TYR A 107 5.58 -4.85 17.72
CA TYR A 107 6.41 -3.92 16.96
C TYR A 107 5.63 -3.18 15.87
N LEU A 108 4.75 -3.87 15.13
CA LEU A 108 3.90 -3.24 14.12
C LEU A 108 2.93 -2.21 14.71
N LYS A 109 2.38 -2.50 15.90
CA LYS A 109 1.58 -1.52 16.65
C LYS A 109 2.40 -0.27 17.00
N ALA A 110 3.63 -0.45 17.47
CA ALA A 110 4.53 0.67 17.76
C ALA A 110 4.88 1.49 16.49
N LEU A 111 5.11 0.83 15.35
CA LEU A 111 5.35 1.52 14.07
C LEU A 111 4.13 2.34 13.62
N ARG A 112 2.91 1.83 13.82
CA ARG A 112 1.67 2.57 13.53
C ARG A 112 1.55 3.83 14.39
N GLU A 113 1.83 3.73 15.69
CA GLU A 113 1.84 4.88 16.59
C GLU A 113 2.94 5.90 16.22
N GLU A 114 4.10 5.42 15.79
CA GLU A 114 5.19 6.27 15.28
C GLU A 114 4.77 7.01 14.00
N LEU A 115 4.07 6.35 13.09
CA LEU A 115 3.51 6.95 11.87
C LEU A 115 2.51 8.06 12.20
N HIS A 116 1.55 7.81 13.09
CA HIS A 116 0.55 8.82 13.47
C HIS A 116 1.19 10.05 14.13
N ARG A 117 2.21 9.82 14.96
CA ARG A 117 3.01 10.91 15.55
C ARG A 117 3.79 11.68 14.49
N LEU A 118 4.38 10.99 13.53
CA LEU A 118 5.13 11.62 12.44
C LEU A 118 4.21 12.51 11.59
N VAL A 119 3.01 12.03 11.26
CA VAL A 119 2.01 12.80 10.49
C VAL A 119 1.52 14.01 11.27
N SER A 120 1.29 13.91 12.59
CA SER A 120 0.79 15.03 13.40
C SER A 120 1.81 16.15 13.62
N LEU A 121 3.11 15.84 13.49
CA LEU A 121 4.19 16.79 13.60
C LEU A 121 4.50 17.53 12.28
N PHE A 122 3.94 17.08 11.16
CA PHE A 122 4.34 17.58 9.85
C PHE A 122 3.57 18.86 9.46
N PRO A 123 4.22 19.88 8.88
CA PRO A 123 3.58 21.15 8.55
C PRO A 123 2.36 20.99 7.61
N LEU A 124 1.25 21.64 7.97
CA LEU A 124 -0.03 21.58 7.24
C LEU A 124 0.07 22.03 5.78
N ASP A 125 0.92 23.01 5.49
CA ASP A 125 1.21 23.53 4.15
C ASP A 125 1.92 22.50 3.26
N LEU A 126 2.77 21.66 3.85
CA LEU A 126 3.40 20.54 3.14
C LEU A 126 2.45 19.36 3.01
N LEU A 127 1.58 19.10 3.99
CA LEU A 127 0.52 18.09 3.89
C LEU A 127 -0.49 18.39 2.79
N GLN A 128 -0.76 19.67 2.50
CA GLN A 128 -1.58 20.09 1.37
C GLN A 128 -0.98 19.69 0.01
N ARG A 129 0.32 19.43 -0.07
CA ARG A 129 0.94 18.79 -1.24
C ARG A 129 0.63 17.30 -1.17
N GLY A 130 -0.57 16.94 -1.63
CA GLY A 130 -1.22 15.64 -1.42
C GLY A 130 -0.35 14.39 -1.56
N ALA A 131 0.74 14.41 -2.34
CA ALA A 131 1.69 13.31 -2.48
C ALA A 131 2.29 12.80 -1.16
N PHE A 132 2.59 13.67 -0.18
CA PHE A 132 3.22 13.25 1.09
C PHE A 132 2.23 12.52 2.01
N ILE A 133 1.03 13.09 2.17
CA ILE A 133 -0.03 12.45 2.97
C ILE A 133 -0.50 11.16 2.29
N THR A 134 -0.52 11.12 0.96
CA THR A 134 -0.76 9.91 0.17
C THR A 134 0.26 8.81 0.50
N HIS A 135 1.55 9.15 0.58
CA HIS A 135 2.58 8.21 1.00
C HIS A 135 2.37 7.73 2.46
N ALA A 136 1.97 8.61 3.38
CA ALA A 136 1.67 8.20 4.75
C ALA A 136 0.51 7.19 4.83
N HIS A 137 -0.59 7.42 4.12
CA HIS A 137 -1.69 6.46 4.02
C HIS A 137 -1.27 5.13 3.41
N TYR A 138 -0.37 5.16 2.43
CA TYR A 138 0.21 3.94 1.88
C TYR A 138 1.06 3.16 2.91
N VAL A 139 1.87 3.84 3.72
CA VAL A 139 2.65 3.18 4.80
C VAL A 139 1.71 2.59 5.86
N GLU A 140 0.63 3.29 6.19
CA GLU A 140 -0.39 2.78 7.12
C GLU A 140 -1.09 1.53 6.57
N LEU A 141 -1.50 1.57 5.30
CA LEU A 141 -2.07 0.42 4.59
C LEU A 141 -1.12 -0.78 4.64
N TYR A 142 0.18 -0.55 4.37
CA TYR A 142 1.20 -1.60 4.43
C TYR A 142 1.28 -2.24 5.83
N ILE A 143 1.35 -1.43 6.89
CA ILE A 143 1.43 -1.91 8.28
C ILE A 143 0.14 -2.67 8.65
N ASN A 144 -1.02 -2.15 8.30
CA ASN A 144 -2.32 -2.77 8.56
C ASN A 144 -2.43 -4.13 7.87
N HIS A 145 -2.05 -4.20 6.60
CA HIS A 145 -2.04 -5.44 5.83
C HIS A 145 -1.11 -6.48 6.45
N LEU A 146 0.13 -6.09 6.77
CA LEU A 146 1.09 -7.00 7.39
C LEU A 146 0.63 -7.49 8.78
N THR A 147 0.04 -6.60 9.57
CA THR A 147 -0.54 -6.96 10.87
C THR A 147 -1.67 -7.98 10.69
N TYR A 148 -2.55 -7.77 9.71
CA TYR A 148 -3.60 -8.72 9.36
C TYR A 148 -3.03 -10.08 8.95
N SER A 149 -2.03 -10.13 8.06
CA SER A 149 -1.40 -11.38 7.62
C SER A 149 -0.86 -12.19 8.80
N ILE A 150 -0.15 -11.54 9.73
CA ILE A 150 0.43 -12.21 10.90
C ILE A 150 -0.66 -12.65 11.90
N SER A 151 -1.72 -11.86 12.06
CA SER A 151 -2.82 -12.17 12.97
C SER A 151 -3.83 -13.18 12.41
N ARG A 152 -3.80 -13.50 11.11
CA ARG A 152 -4.79 -14.35 10.44
C ARG A 152 -4.89 -15.76 11.05
N ASP A 153 -3.79 -16.32 11.51
CA ASP A 153 -3.72 -17.67 12.10
C ASP A 153 -4.15 -17.72 13.58
N SER A 154 -4.58 -16.58 14.14
CA SER A 154 -5.12 -16.54 15.50
C SER A 154 -6.54 -17.13 15.53
N PRO A 155 -6.90 -17.90 16.58
CA PRO A 155 -8.24 -18.49 16.67
C PRO A 155 -9.34 -17.42 16.63
N PRO A 156 -10.48 -17.70 15.98
CA PRO A 156 -11.59 -16.77 15.88
C PRO A 156 -12.11 -16.38 17.27
N LEU A 157 -12.77 -15.21 17.34
CA LEU A 157 -13.36 -14.66 18.57
C LEU A 157 -14.26 -15.70 19.25
N ASN A 158 -13.76 -16.37 20.29
CA ASN A 158 -14.60 -17.11 21.22
C ASN A 158 -15.31 -16.08 22.12
N LEU A 159 -16.49 -15.63 21.71
CA LEU A 159 -17.39 -14.79 22.51
C LEU A 159 -18.02 -15.55 23.71
N SER A 160 -17.60 -16.81 23.93
CA SER A 160 -18.20 -17.76 24.87
C SER A 160 -17.27 -18.08 26.06
N GLY A 161 -16.74 -17.06 26.74
CA GLY A 161 -15.89 -17.25 27.92
C GLY A 161 -16.09 -16.15 28.96
N PRO A 162 -16.47 -16.48 30.22
CA PRO A 162 -16.60 -15.50 31.28
C PRO A 162 -15.23 -15.22 31.93
N GLY A 163 -14.74 -13.99 31.78
CA GLY A 163 -13.70 -13.39 32.63
C GLY A 163 -12.26 -13.62 32.19
N GLY A 164 -11.65 -12.57 31.64
CA GLY A 164 -10.20 -12.48 31.43
C GLY A 164 -9.82 -11.06 31.02
N ASP A 165 -8.97 -10.42 31.84
CA ASP A 165 -8.57 -9.01 31.78
C ASP A 165 -8.10 -8.51 30.41
N SER A 166 -8.54 -7.29 30.09
CA SER A 166 -7.98 -6.29 29.18
C SER A 166 -6.78 -6.69 28.29
N GLY A 167 -7.04 -7.49 27.27
CA GLY A 167 -6.19 -7.61 26.08
C GLY A 167 -7.11 -7.71 24.88
N ASP A 168 -6.99 -6.80 23.91
CA ASP A 168 -7.81 -6.79 22.70
C ASP A 168 -7.82 -8.20 22.10
N LEU A 169 -9.01 -8.84 22.00
CA LEU A 169 -9.10 -10.20 21.50
C LEU A 169 -8.48 -10.25 20.08
N PRO A 170 -7.65 -11.27 19.74
CA PRO A 170 -6.93 -11.33 18.47
C PRO A 170 -7.79 -11.13 17.20
N GLY A 171 -9.04 -11.58 17.21
CA GLY A 171 -9.96 -11.37 16.09
C GLY A 171 -10.47 -9.93 15.94
N PHE A 172 -10.51 -9.15 17.02
CA PHE A 172 -10.87 -7.72 16.96
C PHE A 172 -9.74 -6.90 16.33
N GLU A 173 -8.48 -7.18 16.69
CA GLU A 173 -7.32 -6.53 16.08
C GLU A 173 -7.22 -6.86 14.59
N ARG A 174 -7.53 -8.10 14.18
CA ARG A 174 -7.64 -8.47 12.75
C ARG A 174 -8.66 -7.59 12.02
N LEU A 175 -9.87 -7.48 12.57
CA LEU A 175 -10.96 -6.68 11.98
C LEU A 175 -10.60 -5.19 11.90
N LYS A 176 -9.98 -4.66 12.96
CA LYS A 176 -9.47 -3.29 13.01
C LYS A 176 -8.42 -3.02 11.93
N CYS A 177 -7.53 -3.97 11.66
CA CYS A 177 -6.55 -3.86 10.57
C CYS A 177 -7.23 -3.86 9.19
N LEU A 178 -8.25 -4.71 8.99
CA LEU A 178 -9.02 -4.71 7.74
C LEU A 178 -9.72 -3.38 7.52
N TRP A 179 -10.42 -2.85 8.54
CA TRP A 179 -11.11 -1.57 8.41
C TRP A 179 -10.15 -0.39 8.28
N GLY A 180 -9.05 -0.39 9.04
CA GLY A 180 -7.99 0.59 8.87
C GLY A 180 -7.40 0.57 7.45
N SER A 181 -7.34 -0.59 6.79
CA SER A 181 -6.93 -0.69 5.39
C SER A 181 -7.95 -0.02 4.45
N VAL A 182 -9.26 -0.19 4.68
CA VAL A 182 -10.31 0.51 3.92
C VAL A 182 -10.18 2.03 4.08
N GLU A 183 -9.98 2.51 5.30
CA GLU A 183 -9.82 3.94 5.60
C GLU A 183 -8.55 4.53 4.98
N SER A 184 -7.43 3.81 5.02
CA SER A 184 -6.20 4.21 4.35
C SER A 184 -6.36 4.28 2.83
N ILE A 185 -7.03 3.29 2.21
CA ILE A 185 -7.31 3.29 0.77
C ILE A 185 -8.20 4.47 0.40
N LYS A 186 -9.29 4.67 1.14
CA LYS A 186 -10.21 5.80 0.91
C LYS A 186 -9.47 7.14 0.97
N SER A 187 -8.66 7.34 2.01
CA SER A 187 -7.90 8.58 2.17
C SER A 187 -6.84 8.76 1.08
N TRP A 188 -6.20 7.67 0.63
CA TRP A 188 -5.30 7.70 -0.53
C TRP A 188 -6.04 8.12 -1.81
N LEU A 189 -7.24 7.57 -2.05
CA LEU A 189 -8.09 7.91 -3.20
C LEU A 189 -8.56 9.36 -3.17
N ASP A 190 -9.04 9.84 -2.02
CA ASP A 190 -9.47 11.23 -1.85
C ASP A 190 -8.34 12.21 -2.21
N ASN A 191 -7.10 11.90 -1.82
CA ASN A 191 -5.93 12.69 -2.22
C ASN A 191 -5.62 12.58 -3.72
N PHE A 192 -5.66 11.37 -4.29
CA PHE A 192 -5.45 11.16 -5.73
C PHE A 192 -6.45 11.96 -6.58
N TYR A 193 -7.72 12.01 -6.19
CA TYR A 193 -8.73 12.75 -6.92
C TYR A 193 -8.49 14.26 -6.93
N ASN A 194 -7.88 14.79 -5.86
CA ASN A 194 -7.53 16.21 -5.74
C ASN A 194 -6.32 16.64 -6.59
N ILE A 195 -5.50 15.71 -7.10
CA ILE A 195 -4.35 16.04 -7.96
C ILE A 195 -4.86 16.44 -9.35
N ALA A 196 -4.41 17.55 -9.95
CA ALA A 196 -4.82 17.88 -11.32
C ALA A 196 -4.28 16.85 -12.33
N PRO A 197 -5.01 16.51 -13.41
CA PRO A 197 -4.51 15.54 -14.40
C PRO A 197 -3.14 15.92 -14.98
N ALA A 198 -2.91 17.18 -15.31
CA ALA A 198 -1.60 17.70 -15.73
C ALA A 198 -0.45 17.45 -14.73
N ASP A 199 -0.73 17.42 -13.43
CA ASP A 199 0.30 17.22 -12.39
C ASP A 199 0.71 15.74 -12.24
N LEU A 200 -0.07 14.81 -12.79
CA LEU A 200 0.22 13.37 -12.70
C LEU A 200 1.54 13.00 -13.39
N VAL A 201 1.95 13.74 -14.43
CA VAL A 201 3.22 13.52 -15.16
C VAL A 201 4.44 13.71 -14.26
N GLY A 202 4.35 14.59 -13.26
CA GLY A 202 5.45 14.88 -12.35
C GLY A 202 5.58 13.90 -11.18
N LEU A 203 4.66 12.93 -11.05
CA LEU A 203 4.66 12.03 -9.90
C LEU A 203 5.72 10.93 -10.03
N PRO A 204 6.39 10.57 -8.91
CA PRO A 204 7.44 9.56 -8.93
C PRO A 204 6.85 8.16 -9.18
N PHE A 205 7.64 7.26 -9.79
CA PHE A 205 7.16 5.94 -10.21
C PHE A 205 6.46 5.15 -9.10
N HIS A 206 6.97 5.24 -7.85
CA HIS A 206 6.44 4.48 -6.73
C HIS A 206 5.00 4.88 -6.40
N PHE A 207 4.56 6.11 -6.72
CA PHE A 207 3.17 6.53 -6.56
C PHE A 207 2.21 5.60 -7.29
N TRP A 208 2.55 5.20 -8.52
CA TRP A 208 1.75 4.27 -9.31
C TRP A 208 1.74 2.86 -8.72
N SER A 209 2.87 2.42 -8.14
CA SER A 209 2.92 1.17 -7.39
C SER A 209 2.03 1.21 -6.13
N GLN A 210 1.93 2.36 -5.46
CA GLN A 210 0.99 2.55 -4.34
C GLN A 210 -0.46 2.45 -4.82
N MET A 211 -0.80 3.06 -5.95
CA MET A 211 -2.13 2.97 -6.58
C MET A 211 -2.52 1.51 -6.84
N ILE A 212 -1.62 0.75 -7.47
CA ILE A 212 -1.86 -0.66 -7.78
C ILE A 212 -2.09 -1.46 -6.50
N LEU A 213 -1.30 -1.22 -5.45
CA LEU A 213 -1.48 -1.89 -4.16
C LEU A 213 -2.85 -1.55 -3.54
N CYS A 214 -3.25 -0.27 -3.55
CA CYS A 214 -4.53 0.16 -3.01
C CYS A 214 -5.70 -0.53 -3.70
N ILE A 215 -5.71 -0.52 -5.04
CA ILE A 215 -6.77 -1.18 -5.83
C ILE A 215 -6.77 -2.68 -5.61
N THR A 216 -5.59 -3.29 -5.51
CA THR A 216 -5.51 -4.73 -5.29
C THR A 216 -6.02 -5.11 -3.91
N ILE A 217 -5.65 -4.40 -2.84
CA ILE A 217 -6.18 -4.70 -1.50
C ILE A 217 -7.70 -4.44 -1.46
N LEU A 218 -8.19 -3.34 -2.05
CA LEU A 218 -9.62 -3.03 -2.13
C LEU A 218 -10.41 -4.14 -2.82
N LYS A 219 -9.84 -4.68 -3.90
CA LYS A 219 -10.38 -5.82 -4.65
C LYS A 219 -10.67 -7.01 -3.74
N TYR A 220 -9.71 -7.38 -2.88
CA TYR A 220 -9.89 -8.48 -1.94
C TYR A 220 -10.84 -8.12 -0.80
N LEU A 221 -10.72 -6.92 -0.23
CA LEU A 221 -11.62 -6.46 0.85
C LEU A 221 -13.10 -6.46 0.41
N SER A 222 -13.37 -6.17 -0.87
CA SER A 222 -14.72 -6.12 -1.44
C SER A 222 -15.39 -7.49 -1.61
N VAL A 223 -14.61 -8.57 -1.60
CA VAL A 223 -15.09 -9.95 -1.80
C VAL A 223 -14.69 -10.91 -0.66
N LEU A 224 -13.95 -10.44 0.34
CA LEU A 224 -13.40 -11.23 1.44
C LEU A 224 -14.49 -11.99 2.19
N ASP A 225 -14.35 -13.30 2.26
CA ASP A 225 -15.28 -14.17 2.97
C ASP A 225 -14.85 -14.40 4.41
N ASP A 226 -15.38 -13.59 5.32
CA ASP A 226 -15.17 -13.70 6.76
C ASP A 226 -16.50 -13.38 7.46
N PRO A 227 -17.00 -14.26 8.37
CA PRO A 227 -18.27 -14.06 9.07
C PRO A 227 -18.35 -12.75 9.87
N ALA A 228 -17.22 -12.19 10.30
CA ALA A 228 -17.14 -10.93 11.03
C ALA A 228 -16.90 -9.72 10.11
N TRP A 229 -16.84 -9.91 8.79
CA TRP A 229 -16.56 -8.87 7.81
C TRP A 229 -17.79 -8.57 6.94
N ASN A 230 -18.27 -7.33 7.00
CA ASN A 230 -19.36 -6.89 6.13
C ASN A 230 -18.82 -6.29 4.83
N ARG A 231 -18.84 -7.08 3.75
CA ARG A 231 -18.41 -6.64 2.42
C ARG A 231 -19.24 -5.48 1.88
N GLN A 232 -20.51 -5.36 2.27
CA GLN A 232 -21.36 -4.28 1.79
C GLN A 232 -20.93 -2.93 2.38
N ASP A 233 -20.51 -2.90 3.64
CA ASP A 233 -20.00 -1.67 4.26
C ASP A 233 -18.72 -1.18 3.57
N VAL A 234 -17.86 -2.10 3.13
CA VAL A 234 -16.67 -1.78 2.33
C VAL A 234 -17.07 -1.15 0.99
N ARG A 235 -18.00 -1.79 0.26
CA ARG A 235 -18.48 -1.32 -1.05
C ARG A 235 -19.19 0.03 -0.95
N ASN A 236 -19.88 0.29 0.17
CA ASN A 236 -20.50 1.57 0.45
C ASN A 236 -19.46 2.65 0.81
N ALA A 237 -18.39 2.28 1.51
CA ALA A 237 -17.32 3.19 1.89
C ALA A 237 -16.45 3.57 0.68
N VAL A 238 -16.15 2.60 -0.18
CA VAL A 238 -15.39 2.77 -1.43
C VAL A 238 -15.99 1.85 -2.50
N ASP A 239 -16.72 2.43 -3.45
CA ASP A 239 -17.23 1.71 -4.62
C ASP A 239 -16.07 1.42 -5.57
N ILE A 240 -15.67 0.15 -5.65
CA ILE A 240 -14.53 -0.28 -6.46
C ILE A 240 -14.74 -0.05 -7.97
N LEU A 241 -15.98 -0.21 -8.48
CA LEU A 241 -16.25 -0.02 -9.91
C LEU A 241 -16.17 1.46 -10.26
N ALA A 242 -16.86 2.30 -9.49
CA ALA A 242 -16.82 3.75 -9.69
C ALA A 242 -15.40 4.33 -9.49
N THR A 243 -14.65 3.79 -8.51
CA THR A 243 -13.25 4.17 -8.25
C THR A 243 -12.38 3.88 -9.48
N ILE A 244 -12.47 2.67 -10.02
CA ILE A 244 -11.69 2.27 -11.20
C ILE A 244 -12.08 3.13 -12.41
N ASP A 245 -13.37 3.36 -12.64
CA ASP A 245 -13.86 4.20 -13.74
C ASP A 245 -13.32 5.63 -13.63
N CYS A 246 -13.32 6.22 -12.43
CA CYS A 246 -12.78 7.55 -12.21
C CYS A 246 -11.27 7.63 -12.44
N MET A 247 -10.51 6.62 -11.98
CA MET A 247 -9.06 6.57 -12.20
C MET A 247 -8.70 6.47 -13.68
N VAL A 248 -9.37 5.61 -14.44
CA VAL A 248 -9.15 5.45 -15.89
C VAL A 248 -9.41 6.77 -16.59
N GLN A 249 -10.55 7.42 -16.33
CA GLN A 249 -10.88 8.72 -16.92
C GLN A 249 -9.82 9.77 -16.62
N LYS A 250 -9.30 9.81 -15.38
CA LYS A 250 -8.27 10.78 -14.99
C LYS A 250 -6.93 10.53 -15.68
N LEU A 251 -6.51 9.26 -15.81
CA LEU A 251 -5.29 8.88 -16.54
C LEU A 251 -5.39 9.21 -18.02
N ASP A 252 -6.55 8.95 -18.64
CA ASP A 252 -6.78 9.25 -20.05
C ASP A 252 -6.76 10.77 -20.31
N LEU A 253 -7.33 11.57 -19.40
CA LEU A 253 -7.21 13.04 -19.45
C LEU A 253 -5.76 13.50 -19.33
N ALA A 254 -4.99 12.91 -18.41
CA ALA A 254 -3.57 13.25 -18.25
C ALA A 254 -2.74 12.91 -19.50
N CYS A 255 -3.02 11.80 -20.19
CA CYS A 255 -2.42 11.48 -21.50
C CYS A 255 -2.65 12.59 -22.52
N VAL A 256 -3.90 13.07 -22.61
CA VAL A 256 -4.30 14.10 -23.58
C VAL A 256 -3.65 15.44 -23.23
N GLU A 257 -3.72 15.87 -21.98
CA GLU A 257 -3.16 17.15 -21.51
C GLU A 257 -1.64 17.20 -21.62
N ALA A 258 -0.96 16.08 -21.36
CA ALA A 258 0.49 15.97 -21.48
C ALA A 258 0.99 15.75 -22.92
N ASN A 259 0.07 15.63 -23.89
CA ASN A 259 0.37 15.28 -25.28
C ASN A 259 1.18 13.98 -25.41
N LEU A 260 0.95 13.03 -24.50
CA LEU A 260 1.63 11.73 -24.42
C LEU A 260 0.88 10.65 -25.20
N GLN A 261 0.35 10.99 -26.38
CA GLN A 261 -0.45 10.09 -27.24
C GLN A 261 0.43 9.00 -27.89
N CYS A 262 0.99 8.14 -27.05
CA CYS A 262 1.69 6.91 -27.41
C CYS A 262 0.95 5.74 -26.75
N ASP A 263 0.68 4.68 -27.50
CA ASP A 263 -0.03 3.48 -27.03
C ASP A 263 0.68 2.80 -25.85
N ASP A 264 2.00 3.01 -25.73
CA ASP A 264 2.88 2.46 -24.69
C ASP A 264 3.21 3.47 -23.57
N SER A 265 2.47 4.59 -23.48
CA SER A 265 2.64 5.51 -22.35
C SER A 265 2.26 4.82 -21.03
N LEU A 266 2.97 5.17 -19.94
CA LEU A 266 2.69 4.62 -18.60
C LEU A 266 1.20 4.73 -18.23
N PHE A 267 0.57 5.85 -18.54
CA PHE A 267 -0.84 6.08 -18.26
C PHE A 267 -1.77 5.17 -19.08
N SER A 268 -1.50 4.97 -20.38
CA SER A 268 -2.22 3.99 -21.20
C SER A 268 -2.13 2.58 -20.60
N LEU A 269 -0.93 2.19 -20.16
CA LEU A 269 -0.70 0.88 -19.55
C LEU A 269 -1.44 0.72 -18.21
N LEU A 270 -1.44 1.76 -17.37
CA LEU A 270 -2.19 1.78 -16.11
C LEU A 270 -3.71 1.80 -16.35
N SER A 271 -4.21 2.54 -17.35
CA SER A 271 -5.63 2.53 -17.75
C SER A 271 -6.06 1.13 -18.20
N LYS A 272 -5.28 0.45 -19.05
CA LYS A 272 -5.53 -0.94 -19.48
C LYS A 272 -5.60 -1.88 -18.28
N LEU A 273 -4.66 -1.77 -17.34
CA LEU A 273 -4.63 -2.58 -16.11
C LEU A 273 -5.92 -2.39 -15.29
N LEU A 274 -6.31 -1.14 -15.07
CA LEU A 274 -7.49 -0.78 -14.31
C LEU A 274 -8.78 -1.26 -14.98
N VAL A 275 -8.92 -1.11 -16.29
CA VAL A 275 -10.08 -1.63 -17.06
C VAL A 275 -10.25 -3.12 -16.86
N LYS A 276 -9.17 -3.90 -16.88
CA LYS A 276 -9.29 -5.34 -16.63
C LYS A 276 -9.62 -5.67 -15.17
N CYS A 277 -9.06 -4.93 -14.20
CA CYS A 277 -9.46 -5.03 -12.79
C CYS A 277 -10.96 -4.73 -12.61
N ARG A 278 -11.50 -3.80 -13.42
CA ARG A 278 -12.93 -3.50 -13.45
C ARG A 278 -13.77 -4.70 -13.89
N VAL A 279 -13.39 -5.35 -15.00
CA VAL A 279 -14.07 -6.55 -15.52
C VAL A 279 -14.06 -7.66 -14.48
N TRP A 280 -12.91 -7.88 -13.82
CA TRP A 280 -12.82 -8.82 -12.71
C TRP A 280 -13.81 -8.49 -11.59
N ALA A 281 -13.89 -7.21 -11.19
CA ALA A 281 -14.73 -6.78 -10.09
C ALA A 281 -16.21 -6.94 -10.43
N ASP A 282 -16.60 -6.59 -11.65
CA ASP A 282 -17.97 -6.71 -12.16
C ASP A 282 -18.49 -8.15 -12.06
N VAL A 283 -17.73 -9.11 -12.60
CA VAL A 283 -18.07 -10.54 -12.55
C VAL A 283 -18.19 -11.06 -11.12
N ARG A 284 -17.24 -10.69 -10.24
CA ARG A 284 -17.20 -11.23 -8.87
C ARG A 284 -18.24 -10.60 -7.95
N LEU A 285 -18.59 -9.34 -8.18
CA LEU A 285 -19.65 -8.67 -7.44
C LEU A 285 -21.03 -9.18 -7.87
N ASP A 286 -21.24 -9.46 -9.16
CA ASP A 286 -22.47 -10.09 -9.66
C ASP A 286 -22.68 -11.48 -9.05
N VAL A 287 -21.68 -12.37 -9.11
CA VAL A 287 -21.74 -13.69 -8.48
C VAL A 287 -22.03 -13.60 -6.98
N ALA A 288 -21.38 -12.67 -6.26
CA ALA A 288 -21.64 -12.47 -4.84
C ALA A 288 -23.08 -12.01 -4.54
N SER A 289 -23.68 -11.20 -5.43
CA SER A 289 -25.06 -10.74 -5.30
C SER A 289 -26.07 -11.88 -5.55
N GLN A 290 -25.77 -12.78 -6.50
CA GLN A 290 -26.60 -13.94 -6.81
C GLN A 290 -26.63 -14.94 -5.65
N ILE A 291 -25.47 -15.23 -5.03
CA ILE A 291 -25.39 -16.12 -3.86
C ILE A 291 -26.24 -15.58 -2.68
N GLN A 292 -26.16 -14.29 -2.39
CA GLN A 292 -26.96 -13.65 -1.33
C GLN A 292 -28.48 -13.73 -1.59
N SER A 293 -28.90 -13.71 -2.86
CA SER A 293 -30.31 -13.83 -3.22
C SER A 293 -30.88 -15.24 -3.01
N VAL A 294 -30.06 -16.28 -3.17
CA VAL A 294 -30.47 -17.69 -3.01
C VAL A 294 -30.59 -18.07 -1.54
N ASP A 295 -29.64 -17.63 -0.70
CA ASP A 295 -29.70 -17.85 0.76
C ASP A 295 -30.87 -17.11 1.42
N GLY A 296 -31.36 -16.01 0.83
CA GLY A 296 -32.56 -15.31 1.26
C GLY A 296 -33.88 -16.03 0.95
N VAL A 297 -33.89 -16.97 0.00
CA VAL A 297 -35.09 -17.72 -0.44
C VAL A 297 -35.13 -19.14 0.14
N ALA A 298 -33.98 -19.71 0.53
CA ALA A 298 -33.86 -21.07 1.05
C ALA A 298 -34.27 -21.26 2.54
N ALA A 299 -34.89 -20.27 3.19
CA ALA A 299 -35.42 -20.41 4.55
C ALA A 299 -36.71 -21.24 4.65
N SER A 300 -37.21 -21.84 3.55
CA SER A 300 -38.31 -22.81 3.60
C SER A 300 -38.11 -23.98 2.64
N HIS A 301 -37.90 -25.15 3.24
CA HIS A 301 -37.96 -26.53 2.71
C HIS A 301 -36.67 -27.28 2.34
N SER A 302 -36.29 -28.16 3.27
CA SER A 302 -35.94 -29.59 3.09
C SER A 302 -34.63 -30.03 2.40
N ALA A 303 -33.70 -30.48 3.25
CA ALA A 303 -32.83 -31.67 3.19
C ALA A 303 -32.38 -32.33 1.86
N CYS A 304 -31.06 -32.19 1.60
CA CYS A 304 -30.06 -33.16 1.06
C CYS A 304 -30.10 -33.57 -0.44
N PRO A 305 -28.97 -34.06 -1.04
CA PRO A 305 -27.63 -34.34 -0.48
C PRO A 305 -26.44 -33.67 -1.22
N ALA A 306 -25.27 -33.80 -0.59
CA ALA A 306 -23.97 -33.26 -0.98
C ALA A 306 -23.51 -33.62 -2.41
N GLU A 307 -23.15 -32.59 -3.18
CA GLU A 307 -22.27 -32.72 -4.34
C GLU A 307 -20.93 -32.03 -4.05
N ASN A 308 -19.86 -32.81 -4.20
CA ASN A 308 -18.47 -32.42 -4.09
C ASN A 308 -18.14 -31.26 -5.05
N SER A 309 -18.16 -30.04 -4.53
CA SER A 309 -17.56 -28.87 -5.18
C SER A 309 -16.19 -28.63 -4.55
N GLN A 310 -15.20 -29.42 -4.94
CA GLN A 310 -13.80 -29.06 -4.75
C GLN A 310 -13.44 -27.92 -5.72
N SER A 311 -13.93 -26.72 -5.44
CA SER A 311 -13.38 -25.47 -5.96
C SER A 311 -13.44 -24.44 -4.85
N GLY A 312 -12.74 -24.72 -3.74
CA GLY A 312 -12.52 -23.72 -2.71
C GLY A 312 -11.62 -22.62 -3.29
N SER A 313 -12.22 -21.61 -3.92
CA SER A 313 -11.48 -20.39 -4.26
C SER A 313 -11.00 -19.79 -2.94
N SER A 314 -9.69 -19.71 -2.73
CA SER A 314 -9.13 -19.07 -1.54
C SER A 314 -9.56 -17.60 -1.53
N SER A 315 -10.58 -17.28 -0.74
CA SER A 315 -11.15 -15.93 -0.58
C SER A 315 -10.27 -15.00 0.25
N SER A 316 -9.03 -15.40 0.53
CA SER A 316 -8.14 -14.65 1.41
C SER A 316 -7.46 -13.50 0.71
N ILE A 317 -7.22 -12.43 1.46
CA ILE A 317 -6.33 -11.35 1.02
C ILE A 317 -4.93 -11.98 0.80
N PRO A 318 -4.35 -11.84 -0.40
CA PRO A 318 -3.03 -12.37 -0.70
C PRO A 318 -2.01 -11.66 0.17
N ASP A 319 -1.00 -12.40 0.61
CA ASP A 319 0.12 -11.76 1.29
C ASP A 319 0.86 -10.82 0.33
N LEU A 320 1.60 -9.85 0.87
CA LEU A 320 2.27 -8.86 0.05
C LEU A 320 3.29 -9.49 -0.93
N ASP A 321 3.81 -10.68 -0.60
CA ASP A 321 4.73 -11.45 -1.46
C ASP A 321 4.01 -12.30 -2.50
N GLN A 322 2.70 -12.56 -2.32
CA GLN A 322 1.87 -13.11 -3.40
C GLN A 322 1.51 -12.03 -4.43
N MET A 323 1.80 -10.75 -4.12
CA MET A 323 1.69 -9.63 -5.04
C MET A 323 2.96 -9.40 -5.87
N VAL A 324 3.88 -10.38 -5.87
CA VAL A 324 5.06 -10.46 -6.76
C VAL A 324 4.69 -10.42 -8.24
N TRP A 325 3.42 -10.64 -8.61
CA TRP A 325 2.95 -10.38 -9.97
C TRP A 325 3.21 -8.95 -10.45
N LEU A 326 3.29 -7.96 -9.55
CA LEU A 326 3.71 -6.58 -9.89
C LEU A 326 5.12 -6.56 -10.53
N GLN A 327 5.95 -7.56 -10.23
CA GLN A 327 7.32 -7.71 -10.71
C GLN A 327 7.38 -8.43 -12.06
N THR A 328 6.35 -9.20 -12.40
CA THR A 328 6.14 -9.87 -13.69
C THR A 328 5.20 -9.10 -14.61
N MET A 329 4.85 -7.84 -14.27
CA MET A 329 4.06 -6.95 -15.11
C MET A 329 4.79 -6.68 -16.42
N ASP A 330 4.56 -7.53 -17.40
CA ASP A 330 4.91 -7.29 -18.78
C ASP A 330 3.77 -6.50 -19.41
N LEU A 331 3.82 -5.18 -19.26
CA LEU A 331 2.76 -4.28 -19.74
C LEU A 331 2.54 -4.34 -21.27
N GLU A 332 3.43 -5.01 -22.01
CA GLU A 332 3.32 -5.27 -23.45
C GLU A 332 2.61 -6.61 -23.76
N ASN A 333 2.48 -7.51 -22.78
CA ASN A 333 1.91 -8.84 -22.95
C ASN A 333 0.79 -9.10 -21.94
N ASP A 334 -0.43 -9.28 -22.42
CA ASP A 334 -1.60 -9.43 -21.55
C ASP A 334 -1.65 -10.74 -20.75
N ASN A 335 -0.80 -11.72 -21.06
CA ASN A 335 -0.86 -13.07 -20.49
C ASN A 335 -0.52 -13.15 -18.99
N TRP A 336 0.42 -12.33 -18.50
CA TRP A 336 0.77 -12.35 -17.06
C TRP A 336 -0.41 -11.94 -16.18
N PHE A 337 -1.34 -11.17 -16.74
CA PHE A 337 -2.48 -10.62 -16.02
C PHE A 337 -3.61 -11.65 -15.83
N GLU A 338 -3.85 -12.50 -16.83
CA GLU A 338 -4.81 -13.62 -16.73
C GLU A 338 -4.37 -14.62 -15.65
N ASP A 339 -3.07 -14.94 -15.63
CA ASP A 339 -2.45 -15.80 -14.63
C ASP A 339 -2.48 -15.17 -13.22
N ALA A 340 -2.22 -13.86 -13.11
CA ALA A 340 -2.20 -13.15 -11.83
C ALA A 340 -3.61 -12.95 -11.22
N LEU A 341 -4.66 -12.84 -12.04
CA LEU A 341 -6.01 -12.57 -11.54
C LEU A 341 -6.90 -13.79 -11.35
N ASN A 342 -6.46 -15.00 -11.74
CA ASN A 342 -7.32 -16.19 -11.80
C ASN A 342 -8.69 -15.85 -12.40
N LEU A 343 -8.68 -15.10 -13.51
CA LEU A 343 -9.92 -14.79 -14.23
C LEU A 343 -10.50 -16.12 -14.73
N PRO A 344 -11.81 -16.37 -14.56
CA PRO A 344 -12.44 -17.51 -15.18
C PRO A 344 -12.27 -17.36 -16.69
N VAL A 345 -11.62 -18.34 -17.32
CA VAL A 345 -11.49 -18.42 -18.77
C VAL A 345 -12.90 -18.25 -19.35
N PRO A 346 -13.13 -17.34 -20.31
CA PRO A 346 -14.44 -17.18 -20.89
C PRO A 346 -14.85 -18.54 -21.48
N PHE A 347 -16.00 -19.03 -21.04
CA PHE A 347 -16.60 -20.23 -21.64
C PHE A 347 -16.79 -19.94 -23.14
N SER A 348 -15.95 -20.56 -23.95
CA SER A 348 -16.02 -20.58 -25.41
C SER A 348 -17.24 -21.32 -25.93
#